data_AF-A0A946M5E1-F1
#
_entry.id   AF-A0A946M5E1-F1
#
_cell.length_a   1.000
_cell.length_b   1.000
_cell.length_c   1.000
_cell.angle_alpha   90.00
_cell.angle_beta   90.00
_cell.angle_gamma   90.00
#
_symmetry.space_group_name_H-M   'P 1'
#
loop_
_entity.id
_entity.type
_entity.pdbx_description
1 polymer ?
#
loop_
_entity_poly.entity_id
_entity_poly.type
_entity_poly.pdbx_seq_one_letter_code
_entity_poly.pdbx_strand_id
1 'polypeptide(L)'
;MQLEATYDQGTLKFEETVHFAHNRFKVTVTLPEQEIITPPPQQAPQQTEPKPTTIRPQLNAIIGEEFRQANRGKPSVNVKAYWHQHLEEKHLGH
;
A
#
# COMPACT_ATOMS: atom_id res chain seq x y z
N MET A 1 -6.21 28.30 16.13
CA MET A 1 -6.02 27.52 17.37
C MET A 1 -4.74 26.72 17.21
N GLN A 2 -3.86 26.74 18.20
CA GLN A 2 -2.66 25.91 18.26
C GLN A 2 -2.92 24.83 19.31
N LEU A 3 -2.47 23.61 19.02
CA LEU A 3 -2.61 22.45 19.88
C LEU A 3 -1.21 21.92 20.15
N GLU A 4 -0.95 21.58 21.41
CA GLU A 4 0.30 20.94 21.80
C GLU A 4 0.16 19.43 21.59
N ALA A 5 1.21 18.84 21.02
CA ALA A 5 1.29 17.42 20.77
C ALA A 5 2.72 16.94 20.98
N THR A 6 2.86 15.76 21.59
CA THR A 6 4.14 15.09 21.77
C THR A 6 4.36 14.12 20.61
N TYR A 7 5.53 14.22 19.99
CA TYR A 7 6.01 13.18 19.08
C TYR A 7 6.63 12.03 19.86
N ASP A 8 6.14 10.82 19.63
CA ASP A 8 6.61 9.61 20.29
C ASP A 8 6.60 8.46 19.26
N GLN A 9 7.79 7.96 18.93
CA GLN A 9 7.99 6.80 18.04
C GLN A 9 7.22 6.85 16.70
N GLY A 10 7.20 7.99 16.02
CA GLY A 10 6.51 8.14 14.74
C GLY A 10 5.03 8.52 14.85
N THR A 11 4.52 8.72 16.07
CA THR A 11 3.12 9.11 16.32
C THR A 11 3.08 10.48 17.00
N LEU A 12 2.18 11.36 16.54
CA LEU A 12 1.84 12.60 17.23
C LEU A 12 0.64 12.34 18.16
N LYS A 13 0.81 12.59 19.45
CA LYS A 13 -0.24 12.45 20.47
C LYS A 13 -0.58 13.82 21.02
N PHE A 14 -1.85 14.20 21.00
CA PHE A 14 -2.32 15.42 21.65
C PHE A 14 -2.38 15.23 23.17
N GLU A 15 -2.02 16.26 23.94
CA GLU A 15 -2.10 16.19 25.40
C GLU A 15 -3.56 16.14 25.89
N GLU A 16 -4.45 16.81 25.17
CA GLU A 16 -5.88 16.81 25.41
C GLU A 16 -6.63 16.02 24.32
N THR A 17 -7.77 15.43 24.69
CA THR A 17 -8.63 14.74 23.72
C THR A 17 -9.32 15.76 22.83
N VAL A 18 -8.98 15.77 21.54
CA VAL A 18 -9.58 16.66 20.55
C VAL A 18 -10.57 15.91 19.67
N HIS A 19 -11.81 16.39 19.61
CA HIS A 19 -12.83 15.89 18.70
C HIS A 19 -12.87 16.73 17.42
N PHE A 20 -12.53 16.12 16.30
CA PHE A 20 -12.58 16.79 15.00
C PHE A 20 -13.96 16.63 14.37
N ALA A 21 -14.46 17.70 13.74
CA ALA A 21 -15.72 17.67 13.01
C ALA A 21 -15.67 16.81 11.73
N HIS A 22 -14.47 16.55 11.20
CA HIS A 22 -14.26 15.81 9.96
C HIS A 22 -13.24 14.69 10.15
N ASN A 23 -13.46 13.57 9.47
CA ASN A 23 -12.57 12.41 9.53
C ASN A 23 -11.26 12.61 8.75
N ARG A 24 -11.20 13.56 7.81
CA ARG A 24 -10.01 13.83 6.99
C ARG A 24 -9.92 15.31 6.62
N PHE A 25 -8.82 15.93 7.03
CA PHE A 25 -8.46 17.31 6.67
C PHE A 25 -6.93 17.46 6.75
N LYS A 26 -6.39 18.52 6.14
CA LYS A 26 -4.95 18.79 6.18
C LYS A 26 -4.58 19.45 7.49
N VAL A 27 -3.45 19.04 8.05
CA VAL A 27 -2.85 19.65 9.24
C VAL A 27 -1.44 20.10 8.88
N THR A 28 -1.09 21.31 9.29
CA THR A 28 0.29 21.83 9.21
C THR A 28 0.96 21.57 10.55
N VAL A 29 2.12 20.94 10.52
CA VAL A 29 2.92 20.65 11.72
C VAL A 29 4.18 21.51 11.69
N THR A 30 4.39 22.29 12.74
CA THR A 30 5.63 23.05 12.93
C THR A 30 6.56 22.23 13.81
N LEU A 31 7.70 21.82 13.26
CA LEU A 31 8.70 21.02 13.96
C LEU A 31 9.95 21.88 14.20
N PRO A 32 10.64 21.72 15.34
CA PRO A 32 11.95 22.35 15.54
C PRO A 32 12.97 21.77 14.56
N GLU A 33 13.81 22.61 13.98
CA GLU A 33 14.81 22.15 12.99
C GLU A 33 15.76 21.11 13.57
N GLN A 34 16.10 21.19 14.87
CA GLN A 34 16.99 20.23 15.53
C GLN A 34 16.42 18.79 15.59
N GLU A 35 15.11 18.62 15.47
CA GLU A 35 14.45 17.30 15.52
C GLU A 35 14.36 16.65 14.12
N ILE A 36 14.77 17.38 13.07
CA ILE A 36 14.70 16.90 11.70
C ILE A 36 16.10 16.42 11.29
N ILE A 37 16.29 15.10 11.30
CA ILE A 37 17.42 14.50 10.61
C ILE A 37 17.06 14.50 9.13
N THR A 38 17.49 15.54 8.42
CA THR A 38 17.40 15.56 6.96
C THR A 38 18.28 14.41 6.47
N PRO A 39 17.72 13.33 5.88
CA PRO A 39 18.56 12.36 5.23
C PRO A 39 19.40 13.09 4.18
N PRO A 40 20.69 12.72 3.99
CA PRO A 40 21.46 13.28 2.89
C PRO A 40 20.60 13.17 1.63
N PRO A 41 20.57 14.20 0.76
CA PRO A 41 19.75 14.15 -0.43
C PRO A 41 20.08 12.85 -1.13
N GLN A 42 19.13 11.90 -1.11
CA GLN A 42 19.23 10.73 -1.93
C GLN A 42 19.34 11.32 -3.32
N GLN A 43 20.53 11.18 -3.93
CA GLN A 43 20.69 11.41 -5.36
C GLN A 43 19.49 10.70 -5.97
N ALA A 44 18.57 11.49 -6.52
CA ALA A 44 17.38 10.93 -7.12
C ALA A 44 17.91 9.82 -8.03
N PRO A 45 17.48 8.56 -7.87
CA PRO A 45 17.88 7.52 -8.80
C PRO A 45 17.59 8.12 -10.17
N GLN A 46 18.65 8.25 -10.99
CA GLN A 46 18.54 8.77 -12.35
C GLN A 46 17.29 8.13 -12.91
N GLN A 47 16.34 8.99 -13.27
CA GLN A 47 15.08 8.62 -13.85
C GLN A 47 15.41 7.97 -15.19
N THR A 48 15.83 6.71 -15.13
CA THR A 48 15.84 5.81 -16.27
C THR A 48 14.38 5.75 -16.64
N GLU A 49 14.10 6.14 -17.89
CA GLU A 49 12.77 6.10 -18.49
C GLU A 49 11.99 4.90 -17.96
N PRO A 50 10.69 5.06 -17.66
CA PRO A 50 9.87 3.94 -17.26
C PRO A 50 9.88 2.93 -18.41
N LYS A 51 10.78 1.95 -18.32
CA LYS A 51 10.71 0.75 -19.14
C LYS A 51 9.32 0.22 -18.86
N PRO A 52 8.42 0.16 -19.86
CA PRO A 52 7.04 -0.19 -19.64
C PRO A 52 7.04 -1.61 -19.09
N THR A 53 7.01 -1.71 -17.76
CA THR A 53 7.03 -2.99 -17.07
C THR A 53 5.67 -3.52 -17.43
N THR A 54 5.66 -4.45 -18.35
CA THR A 54 4.44 -4.98 -18.90
C THR A 54 3.93 -5.91 -17.79
N ILE A 55 3.29 -5.31 -16.77
CA ILE A 55 2.76 -6.02 -15.61
C ILE A 55 1.67 -6.99 -16.09
N ARG A 56 0.97 -6.62 -17.16
CA ARG A 56 -0.08 -7.44 -17.79
C ARG A 56 0.40 -8.84 -18.21
N PRO A 57 1.47 -9.04 -18.99
CA PRO A 57 1.96 -10.38 -19.31
C PRO A 57 2.50 -11.14 -18.10
N GLN A 58 3.07 -10.48 -17.09
CA GLN A 58 3.47 -11.15 -15.84
C GLN A 58 2.24 -11.66 -15.07
N LEU A 59 1.21 -10.82 -14.92
CA LEU A 59 -0.07 -11.22 -14.36
C LEU A 59 -0.74 -12.33 -15.19
N ASN A 60 -0.63 -12.29 -16.52
CA ASN A 60 -1.18 -13.33 -17.41
C ASN A 60 -0.40 -14.66 -17.33
N ALA A 61 0.89 -14.63 -16.98
CA ALA A 61 1.67 -15.85 -16.75
C ALA A 61 1.32 -16.49 -15.41
N ILE A 62 1.02 -15.66 -14.40
CA ILE A 62 0.57 -16.12 -13.07
C ILE A 62 -0.87 -16.63 -13.13
N ILE A 63 -1.74 -15.91 -13.86
CA ILE A 63 -3.14 -16.21 -14.02
C ILE A 63 -3.29 -17.06 -15.30
N GLY A 64 -3.13 -18.37 -15.13
CA GLY A 64 -3.21 -19.37 -16.20
C GLY A 64 -4.37 -19.18 -17.16
N GLU A 65 -4.22 -19.66 -18.39
CA GLU A 65 -5.18 -19.42 -19.48
C GLU A 65 -6.60 -19.92 -19.19
N GLU A 66 -6.69 -21.03 -18.46
CA GLU A 66 -7.95 -21.60 -17.98
C GLU A 66 -8.75 -20.62 -17.11
N PHE A 67 -8.08 -19.82 -16.28
CA PHE A 67 -8.72 -18.85 -15.41
C PHE A 67 -9.28 -17.64 -16.17
N ARG A 68 -8.59 -17.24 -17.25
CA ARG A 68 -9.04 -16.15 -18.13
C ARG A 68 -10.31 -16.53 -18.88
N GLN A 69 -10.45 -17.80 -19.29
CA GLN A 69 -11.67 -18.28 -19.92
C GLN A 69 -12.84 -18.34 -18.94
N ALA A 70 -12.61 -18.79 -17.70
CA ALA A 70 -13.65 -18.88 -16.67
C ALA A 70 -14.22 -17.51 -16.21
N ASN A 71 -13.46 -16.41 -16.34
CA ASN A 71 -13.84 -15.09 -15.83
C ASN A 71 -14.25 -14.05 -16.89
N ARG A 72 -14.41 -14.43 -18.16
CA ARG A 72 -14.72 -13.51 -19.27
C ARG A 72 -16.12 -12.89 -19.27
N GLY A 73 -16.96 -13.18 -18.28
CA GLY A 73 -18.35 -12.70 -18.24
C GLY A 73 -18.71 -11.97 -16.94
N LYS A 74 -18.75 -12.70 -15.81
CA LYS A 74 -19.00 -12.15 -14.48
C LYS A 74 -18.21 -12.99 -13.47
N PRO A 75 -17.38 -12.40 -12.59
CA PRO A 75 -16.66 -13.18 -11.61
C PRO A 75 -17.66 -13.75 -10.61
N SER A 76 -17.90 -15.06 -10.68
CA SER A 76 -18.60 -15.79 -9.63
C SER A 76 -17.75 -15.70 -8.36
N VAL A 77 -18.37 -15.38 -7.22
CA VAL A 77 -17.74 -15.26 -5.89
C VAL A 77 -16.97 -16.54 -5.49
N ASN A 78 -17.16 -17.64 -6.23
CA ASN A 78 -16.50 -18.93 -6.04
C ASN A 78 -15.04 -19.00 -6.57
N VAL A 79 -14.59 -17.97 -7.28
CA VAL A 79 -13.25 -17.91 -7.90
C VAL A 79 -12.12 -17.87 -6.86
N LYS A 80 -12.38 -17.24 -5.70
CA LYS A 80 -11.43 -17.22 -4.59
C LYS A 80 -11.23 -18.61 -3.99
N ALA A 81 -12.30 -19.38 -3.81
CA ALA A 81 -12.23 -20.73 -3.24
C ALA A 81 -11.41 -21.68 -4.12
N TYR A 82 -11.60 -21.62 -5.44
CA TYR A 82 -10.80 -22.39 -6.39
C TYR A 82 -9.31 -22.01 -6.35
N TRP A 83 -9.00 -20.72 -6.19
CA TRP A 83 -7.61 -20.25 -6.03
C TRP A 83 -6.94 -20.79 -4.76
N HIS A 84 -7.66 -20.82 -3.65
CA HIS A 84 -7.12 -21.36 -2.40
C HIS A 84 -6.84 -22.86 -2.52
N GLN A 85 -7.77 -23.63 -3.09
CA GLN A 85 -7.59 -25.07 -3.30
C GLN A 85 -6.39 -25.37 -4.23
N HIS A 86 -6.24 -24.63 -5.32
CA HIS A 86 -5.16 -24.87 -6.28
C HIS A 86 -3.78 -24.47 -5.74
N LEU A 87 -3.72 -23.47 -4.85
CA LEU A 87 -2.49 -23.11 -4.14
C LEU A 87 -2.13 -24.12 -3.05
N GLU A 88 -3.12 -24.70 -2.36
CA GLU A 88 -2.91 -25.80 -1.41
C GLU A 88 -2.35 -27.04 -2.11
N GLU A 89 -2.91 -27.47 -3.25
CA GLU A 89 -2.38 -28.62 -4.00
C GLU A 89 -0.94 -28.40 -4.48
N LYS A 90 -0.59 -27.18 -4.88
CA LYS A 90 0.72 -26.87 -5.47
C LYS A 90 1.82 -26.62 -4.43
N HIS A 91 1.47 -26.18 -3.23
CA HIS A 91 2.44 -25.76 -2.20
C HIS A 91 2.36 -26.54 -0.88
N LEU A 92 1.29 -27.30 -0.64
CA LEU A 92 1.08 -28.11 0.56
C LEU A 92 0.82 -29.59 0.24
N GLY A 93 1.20 -30.05 -0.95
CA GLY A 93 1.14 -31.47 -1.33
C GLY A 93 1.77 -32.37 -0.27
N HIS A 94 0.95 -33.24 0.30
CA HIS A 94 1.39 -34.52 0.85
C HIS A 94 1.54 -35.52 -0.29
#